data_AF-A0A959NXK9-F1
#
_entry.id   AF-A0A959NXK9-F1
#
_cell.length_a   1.000
_cell.length_b   1.000
_cell.length_c   1.000
_cell.angle_alpha   90.00
_cell.angle_beta   90.00
_cell.angle_gamma   90.00
#
_symmetry.space_group_name_H-M   'P 1'
#
loop_
_entity.id
_entity.type
_entity.pdbx_description
1 polymer ?
#
loop_
_entity_poly.entity_id
_entity_poly.type
_entity_poly.pdbx_seq_one_letter_code
_entity_poly.pdbx_strand_id
1 'polypeptide(L)'
;MNYCLACHKKLEDGEINYHQNCLSVFWQADTPVLQLEYELSQIEALAKENVAQRIIVTGVQPKLSLGFTQENAQNRLTIVGALNGRYILKPPFQMYPQMPEIEALSMLLAQACGVATVPFLLIPLKD
;
A
#
# COMPACT_ATOMS: atom_id res chain seq x y z
N MET A 1 -0.66 -10.26 20.45
CA MET A 1 0.56 -10.60 19.68
C MET A 1 0.43 -9.91 18.35
N ASN A 2 1.31 -8.97 18.04
CA ASN A 2 1.23 -8.20 16.81
C ASN A 2 2.10 -8.87 15.73
N TYR A 3 1.61 -8.89 14.50
CA TYR A 3 2.28 -9.48 13.34
C TYR A 3 2.69 -8.38 12.38
N CYS A 4 3.79 -8.60 11.67
CA CYS A 4 4.30 -7.68 10.67
C CYS A 4 3.35 -7.60 9.47
N LEU A 5 2.92 -6.40 9.11
CA LEU A 5 2.03 -6.10 7.99
C LEU A 5 2.65 -6.34 6.61
N ALA A 6 3.96 -6.62 6.54
CA ALA A 6 4.64 -7.02 5.32
C ALA A 6 4.80 -8.54 5.21
N CYS A 7 5.38 -9.19 6.23
CA CYS A 7 5.76 -10.62 6.13
C CYS A 7 4.86 -11.59 6.92
N HIS A 8 3.89 -11.09 7.68
CA HIS A 8 3.00 -11.86 8.57
C HIS A 8 3.72 -12.75 9.60
N LYS A 9 4.99 -12.46 9.92
CA LYS A 9 5.70 -13.08 11.06
C LYS A 9 5.51 -12.23 12.31
N LYS A 10 5.69 -12.86 13.48
CA LYS A 10 5.61 -12.18 14.77
C LYS A 10 6.61 -11.02 14.83
N LEU A 11 6.17 -9.87 15.35
CA LEU A 11 7.05 -8.72 15.59
C LEU A 11 8.02 -8.97 16.75
N GLU A 12 9.18 -8.33 16.68
CA GLU A 12 10.16 -8.27 17.76
C GLU A 12 9.80 -7.17 18.77
N ASP A 13 10.41 -7.21 19.95
CA ASP A 13 10.13 -6.24 21.00
C ASP A 13 10.56 -4.82 20.56
N GLY A 14 9.62 -3.88 20.61
CA GLY A 14 9.83 -2.49 20.20
C GLY A 14 9.47 -2.19 18.73
N GLU A 15 9.17 -3.20 17.93
CA GLU A 15 8.69 -3.00 16.56
C GLU A 15 7.18 -2.68 16.53
N ILE A 16 6.81 -1.73 15.67
CA ILE A 16 5.42 -1.29 15.48
C ILE A 16 5.03 -1.60 14.04
N ASN A 17 4.06 -2.50 13.87
CA ASN A 17 3.46 -2.92 12.60
C ASN A 17 4.40 -3.59 11.58
N TYR A 18 5.71 -3.34 11.60
CA TYR A 18 6.65 -3.86 10.62
C TYR A 18 7.99 -4.24 11.24
N HIS A 19 8.65 -5.25 10.66
CA HIS A 19 10.07 -5.45 10.88
C HIS A 19 10.87 -4.36 10.18
N GLN A 20 11.98 -3.92 10.79
CA GLN A 20 12.86 -2.92 10.16
C GLN A 20 13.39 -3.39 8.80
N ASN A 21 13.72 -4.69 8.67
CA ASN A 21 14.15 -5.28 7.40
C ASN A 21 13.02 -5.35 6.36
N CYS A 22 11.77 -5.50 6.77
CA CYS A 22 10.65 -5.51 5.83
C CYS A 22 10.44 -4.12 5.21
N LEU A 23 10.59 -3.06 6.03
CA LEU A 23 10.53 -1.68 5.56
C LEU A 23 11.67 -1.38 4.58
N SER A 24 12.90 -1.79 4.87
CA SER A 24 14.05 -1.53 3.98
C SER A 24 13.90 -2.24 2.63
N VAL A 25 13.37 -3.47 2.61
CA VAL A 25 13.12 -4.22 1.37
C VAL A 25 12.04 -3.55 0.52
N PHE A 26 10.96 -3.06 1.12
CA PHE A 26 9.87 -2.44 0.38
C PHE A 26 10.20 -1.02 -0.11
N TRP A 27 10.65 -0.14 0.79
CA TRP A 27 10.91 1.27 0.49
C TRP A 27 12.23 1.51 -0.23
N GLN A 28 13.19 0.59 -0.10
CA GLN A 28 14.52 0.69 -0.70
C GLN A 28 15.21 2.02 -0.33
N ALA A 29 15.41 2.92 -1.30
CA ALA A 29 16.02 4.23 -1.09
C ALA A 29 15.02 5.33 -0.68
N ASP A 30 13.71 5.04 -0.71
CA ASP A 30 12.69 6.00 -0.34
C ASP A 30 12.49 6.06 1.18
N THR A 31 11.97 7.19 1.66
CA THR A 31 11.62 7.38 3.07
C THR A 31 10.49 6.44 3.47
N PRO A 32 10.67 5.57 4.49
CA PRO A 32 9.60 4.69 4.95
C PRO A 32 8.37 5.45 5.45
N VAL A 33 7.20 5.06 4.97
CA VAL A 33 5.90 5.55 5.44
C VAL A 33 5.21 4.42 6.20
N LEU A 34 4.77 4.69 7.43
CA LEU A 34 4.16 3.69 8.33
C LEU A 34 2.63 3.74 8.35
N GLN A 35 2.04 4.85 7.88
CA GLN A 35 0.61 5.09 7.79
C GLN A 35 0.36 6.13 6.68
N LEU A 36 -0.73 5.98 5.93
CA LEU A 36 -1.18 6.99 4.99
C LEU A 36 -2.09 7.99 5.69
N GLU A 37 -1.82 9.29 5.51
CA GLU A 37 -2.64 10.40 6.02
C GLU A 37 -3.92 10.61 5.20
N TYR A 38 -4.64 9.52 4.94
CA TYR A 38 -5.92 9.51 4.24
C TYR A 38 -6.91 8.63 4.99
N GLU A 39 -8.13 9.12 5.13
CA GLU A 39 -9.29 8.31 5.51
C GLU A 39 -9.72 7.43 4.34
N LEU A 40 -10.38 6.30 4.63
CA LEU A 40 -10.95 5.44 3.59
C LEU A 40 -11.96 6.22 2.71
N SER A 41 -12.75 7.10 3.32
CA SER A 41 -13.72 7.96 2.64
C SER A 41 -13.07 8.83 1.55
N GLN A 42 -11.91 9.41 1.85
CA GLN A 42 -11.13 10.25 0.94
C GLN A 42 -10.56 9.42 -0.20
N ILE A 43 -10.05 8.22 0.09
CA ILE A 43 -9.55 7.28 -0.91
C ILE A 43 -10.66 6.85 -1.87
N GLU A 44 -11.86 6.55 -1.36
CA GLU A 44 -13.01 6.19 -2.18
C GLU A 44 -13.44 7.33 -3.11
N ALA A 45 -13.45 8.56 -2.61
CA ALA A 45 -13.75 9.75 -3.42
C ALA A 45 -12.71 9.94 -4.55
N LEU A 46 -11.41 9.85 -4.21
CA LEU A 46 -10.32 9.97 -5.18
C LEU A 46 -10.33 8.84 -6.20
N ALA A 47 -10.66 7.61 -5.79
CA ALA A 47 -10.83 6.49 -6.69
C ALA A 47 -11.96 6.73 -7.71
N LYS A 48 -13.11 7.26 -7.28
CA LYS A 48 -14.22 7.61 -8.16
C LYS A 48 -13.85 8.71 -9.16
N GLU A 49 -13.14 9.75 -8.72
CA GLU A 49 -12.66 10.81 -9.62
C GLU A 49 -11.67 10.28 -10.66
N ASN A 50 -10.72 9.43 -10.27
CA ASN A 50 -9.76 8.84 -11.20
C ASN A 50 -10.42 7.90 -12.23
N VAL A 51 -11.49 7.18 -11.83
CA VAL A 51 -12.32 6.39 -12.75
C VAL A 51 -12.98 7.29 -13.78
N ALA A 52 -13.55 8.43 -13.34
CA ALA A 52 -14.19 9.40 -14.24
C ALA A 52 -13.19 10.02 -15.23
N GLN A 53 -11.93 10.19 -14.82
CA GLN A 53 -10.86 10.75 -15.66
C GLN A 53 -10.18 9.73 -16.61
N ARG A 54 -10.58 8.45 -16.62
CA ARG A 54 -10.01 7.38 -17.47
C ARG A 54 -8.49 7.19 -17.30
N ILE A 55 -7.95 7.47 -16.11
CA ILE A 55 -6.50 7.39 -15.82
C ILE A 55 -6.06 5.96 -15.40
N ILE A 56 -6.97 4.97 -15.39
CA ILE A 56 -6.72 3.63 -14.84
C ILE A 56 -6.48 2.52 -15.87
N VAL A 57 -5.59 1.58 -15.49
CA VAL A 57 -5.43 0.24 -16.05
C VAL A 57 -6.64 -0.63 -15.67
N THR A 58 -7.23 -1.32 -16.64
CA THR A 58 -8.46 -2.13 -16.52
C THR A 58 -8.50 -3.06 -15.29
N GLY A 59 -9.64 -3.15 -14.61
CA GLY A 59 -9.94 -4.07 -13.49
C GLY A 59 -11.16 -3.64 -12.66
N VAL A 60 -11.78 -4.57 -11.93
CA VAL A 60 -12.99 -4.33 -11.09
C VAL A 60 -12.66 -3.59 -9.77
N GLN A 61 -11.41 -3.69 -9.30
CA GLN A 61 -10.95 -3.04 -8.06
C GLN A 61 -10.33 -1.66 -8.37
N PRO A 62 -10.64 -0.61 -7.59
CA PRO A 62 -9.95 0.67 -7.69
C PRO A 62 -8.45 0.52 -7.44
N LYS A 63 -7.63 1.21 -8.24
CA LYS A 63 -6.17 1.25 -8.09
C LYS A 63 -5.74 2.71 -8.16
N LEU A 64 -4.95 3.15 -7.19
CA LEU A 64 -4.44 4.51 -7.14
C LEU A 64 -2.92 4.47 -7.25
N SER A 65 -2.37 5.37 -8.06
CA SER A 65 -0.92 5.56 -8.14
C SER A 65 -0.48 6.49 -7.02
N LEU A 66 0.54 6.11 -6.26
CA LEU A 66 1.15 6.96 -5.24
C LEU A 66 2.56 7.36 -5.67
N GLY A 67 2.96 8.58 -5.32
CA GLY A 67 4.30 9.09 -5.54
C GLY A 67 4.71 10.06 -4.43
N PHE A 68 6.02 10.22 -4.26
CA PHE A 68 6.54 11.23 -3.36
C PHE A 68 6.50 12.61 -4.03
N THR A 69 5.87 13.57 -3.38
CA THR A 69 5.90 14.98 -3.77
C THR A 69 6.65 15.79 -2.71
N GLN A 70 7.37 16.81 -3.17
CA GLN A 70 7.98 17.80 -2.29
C GLN A 70 6.97 18.92 -2.06
N GLU A 71 6.24 18.84 -0.95
CA GLU A 71 5.43 19.94 -0.44
C GLU A 71 6.07 20.49 0.83
N ASN A 72 6.31 21.81 0.89
CA ASN A 72 6.85 22.50 2.07
C ASN A 72 8.13 21.86 2.65
N ALA A 73 9.05 21.42 1.77
CA ALA A 73 10.30 20.74 2.13
C ALA A 73 10.14 19.39 2.85
N GLN A 74 8.93 18.83 2.90
CA GLN A 74 8.66 17.47 3.35
C GLN A 74 8.34 16.57 2.16
N ASN A 75 8.96 15.39 2.14
CA ASN A 75 8.70 14.38 1.10
C ASN A 75 7.46 13.58 1.51
N ARG A 76 6.29 13.91 0.96
CA ARG A 76 5.02 13.26 1.31
C ARG A 76 4.63 12.24 0.24
N LEU A 77 4.25 11.04 0.67
CA LEU A 77 3.64 10.05 -0.22
C LEU A 77 2.17 10.43 -0.43
N THR A 78 1.82 10.77 -1.67
CA THR A 78 0.48 11.26 -2.05
C THR A 78 -0.05 10.52 -3.26
N ILE A 79 -1.36 10.59 -3.49
CA ILE A 79 -1.98 10.12 -4.72
C ILE A 79 -1.55 11.03 -5.87
N VAL A 80 -1.10 10.42 -6.97
CA VAL A 80 -0.61 11.08 -8.19
C VAL A 80 -1.25 10.42 -9.43
N GLY A 81 -1.17 11.09 -10.57
CA GLY A 81 -1.58 10.49 -11.85
C GLY A 81 -0.71 9.28 -12.24
N ALA A 82 -1.28 8.36 -13.03
CA ALA A 82 -0.65 7.06 -13.34
C ALA A 82 0.78 7.14 -13.91
N LEU A 83 1.12 8.19 -14.66
CA LEU A 83 2.44 8.35 -15.29
C LEU A 83 3.55 8.74 -14.30
N ASN A 84 3.20 9.23 -13.11
CA ASN A 84 4.14 9.69 -12.09
C ASN A 84 4.11 8.81 -10.82
N GLY A 85 3.39 7.68 -10.87
CA GLY A 85 3.25 6.74 -9.77
C GLY A 85 4.48 5.86 -9.58
N ARG A 86 4.95 5.76 -8.34
CA ARG A 86 5.99 4.81 -7.92
C ARG A 86 5.43 3.60 -7.18
N TYR A 87 4.30 3.77 -6.50
CA TYR A 87 3.60 2.71 -5.78
C TYR A 87 2.15 2.60 -6.25
N ILE A 88 1.56 1.43 -6.07
CA ILE A 88 0.14 1.19 -6.37
C ILE A 88 -0.57 0.91 -5.04
N LEU A 89 -1.52 1.77 -4.68
CA LEU A 89 -2.43 1.54 -3.57
C LEU A 89 -3.67 0.80 -4.09
N LYS A 90 -3.95 -0.33 -3.43
CA LYS A 90 -5.16 -1.12 -3.63
C LYS A 90 -6.02 -1.02 -2.37
N PRO A 91 -6.98 -0.09 -2.33
CA PRO A 91 -7.77 0.10 -1.13
C PRO A 91 -8.80 -1.03 -0.95
N PRO A 92 -9.37 -1.14 0.26
CA PRO A 92 -10.53 -1.98 0.52
C PRO A 92 -11.64 -1.73 -0.49
N PHE A 93 -12.31 -2.80 -0.91
CA PHE A 93 -13.50 -2.70 -1.77
C PHE A 93 -14.75 -2.86 -0.90
N GLN A 94 -15.78 -2.04 -1.11
CA GLN A 94 -16.97 -2.00 -0.23
C GLN A 94 -17.63 -3.38 -0.04
N MET A 95 -17.68 -4.21 -1.09
CA MET A 95 -18.27 -5.55 -1.01
C MET A 95 -17.32 -6.59 -0.41
N TYR A 96 -16.01 -6.32 -0.46
CA TYR A 96 -14.93 -7.23 -0.03
C TYR A 96 -13.86 -6.43 0.72
N PRO A 97 -14.13 -5.98 1.95
CA PRO A 97 -13.24 -5.06 2.66
C PRO A 97 -11.88 -5.66 2.97
N GLN A 98 -11.80 -6.99 3.18
CA GLN A 98 -10.54 -7.70 3.46
C GLN A 98 -9.74 -8.08 2.19
N MET A 99 -10.09 -7.51 1.02
CA MET A 99 -9.40 -7.82 -0.23
C MET A 99 -7.89 -7.51 -0.20
N PRO A 100 -7.42 -6.40 0.40
CA PRO A 100 -5.98 -6.14 0.53
C PRO A 100 -5.23 -7.23 1.31
N GLU A 101 -5.80 -7.70 2.41
CA GLU A 101 -5.23 -8.74 3.27
C GLU A 101 -5.19 -10.09 2.55
N ILE A 102 -6.26 -10.43 1.82
CA ILE A 102 -6.30 -11.64 0.99
C ILE A 102 -5.22 -11.59 -0.10
N GLU A 103 -5.02 -10.43 -0.72
CA GLU A 103 -3.97 -10.25 -1.72
C GLU A 103 -2.57 -10.42 -1.10
N ALA A 104 -2.31 -9.78 0.05
CA ALA A 104 -1.06 -9.93 0.77
C ALA A 104 -0.78 -11.39 1.16
N LEU A 105 -1.78 -12.11 1.68
CA LEU A 105 -1.67 -13.53 1.99
C LEU A 105 -1.35 -14.37 0.75
N SER A 106 -2.02 -14.10 -0.36
CA SER A 106 -1.80 -14.82 -1.63
C SER A 106 -0.37 -14.61 -2.14
N MET A 107 0.16 -13.39 -2.01
CA MET A 107 1.53 -13.07 -2.37
C MET A 107 2.55 -13.77 -1.47
N LEU A 108 2.29 -13.85 -0.16
CA LEU A 108 3.14 -14.62 0.78
C LEU A 108 3.13 -16.12 0.46
N LEU A 109 1.97 -16.68 0.11
CA LEU A 109 1.87 -18.08 -0.32
C LEU A 109 2.65 -18.32 -1.62
N ALA A 110 2.57 -17.38 -2.58
CA ALA A 110 3.36 -17.46 -3.81
C ALA A 110 4.86 -17.48 -3.52
N GLN A 111 5.34 -16.60 -2.63
CA GLN A 111 6.74 -16.59 -2.18
C GLN A 111 7.15 -17.91 -1.51
N ALA A 112 6.29 -18.47 -0.65
CA ALA A 112 6.54 -19.75 0.01
C ALA A 112 6.67 -20.92 -0.99
N CYS A 113 5.98 -20.83 -2.12
CA CYS A 113 6.10 -21.78 -3.24
C CYS A 113 7.29 -21.50 -4.17
N GLY A 114 8.12 -20.49 -3.88
CA GLY A 114 9.27 -20.11 -4.71
C GLY A 114 8.89 -19.30 -5.96
N VAL A 115 7.66 -18.78 -6.03
CA VAL A 115 7.22 -17.91 -7.13
C VAL A 115 7.67 -16.48 -6.85
N ALA A 116 8.30 -15.85 -7.84
CA ALA A 116 8.73 -14.46 -7.73
C ALA A 116 7.53 -13.51 -7.62
N THR A 117 7.60 -12.57 -6.69
CA THR A 117 6.60 -11.52 -6.49
C THR A 117 7.26 -10.15 -6.49
N VAL A 118 6.49 -9.10 -6.80
CA VAL A 118 6.92 -7.72 -6.52
C VAL A 118 6.98 -7.48 -5.00
N PRO A 119 7.76 -6.49 -4.51
CA PRO A 119 7.66 -6.04 -3.13
C PRO A 119 6.25 -5.51 -2.82
N PHE A 120 5.70 -5.88 -1.66
CA PHE A 120 4.38 -5.44 -1.19
C PHE A 120 4.38 -5.34 0.34
N LEU A 121 3.45 -4.54 0.86
CA LEU A 121 3.09 -4.50 2.28
C LEU A 121 1.63 -4.04 2.43
N LEU A 122 1.00 -4.35 3.55
CA LEU A 122 -0.21 -3.68 3.99
C LEU A 122 0.16 -2.37 4.66
N ILE A 123 -0.59 -1.30 4.42
CA ILE A 123 -0.37 0.01 5.03
C ILE A 123 -1.63 0.52 5.73
N PRO A 124 -1.56 0.90 7.02
CA PRO A 124 -2.66 1.54 7.73
C PRO A 124 -3.09 2.84 7.06
N LEU A 125 -4.39 3.10 7.11
CA LEU A 125 -4.99 4.39 6.79
C LEU A 125 -5.16 5.20 8.06
N LYS A 126 -5.39 6.50 7.91
CA LYS A 126 -5.85 7.34 9.01
C LYS A 126 -7.31 7.00 9.33
N ASP A 127 -7.63 6.97 10.62
CA ASP A 127 -9.01 6.78 11.10
C ASP A 127 -9.92 7.94 10.67
#